data_AF-A0A2E8UKP1-F1
#
_entry.id   AF-A0A2E8UKP1-F1
#
_cell.length_a   1.000
_cell.length_b   1.000
_cell.length_c   1.000
_cell.angle_alpha   90.00
_cell.angle_beta   90.00
_cell.angle_gamma   90.00
#
_symmetry.space_group_name_H-M   'P 1'
#
loop_
_entity.id
_entity.type
_entity.pdbx_description
1 polymer ?
#
loop_
_entity_poly.entity_id
_entity_poly.type
_entity_poly.pdbx_seq_one_letter_code
_entity_poly.pdbx_strand_id
1 'polypeptide(L)'
;MDAKVIVLLLAGAVVGGAATAVVSSSNNDEAEKDADSKARAEARKDQQKREDRISKLASENERLVKAIEDERRKTSAMKDQRDAAQAKATIQQVKVVNSPDAIIGELGNMYASNNELNQRRRIYLTESLVDAGVPALDAIEEFFRSNKDAEPDIAADRRRDMLDRYGITDEQYVSIEENIASLLQQMEPELAADRARRDAERQERRQQDEKRRADFRKRMEEFRATLTGLEESEVREKMGDFFRQSREEYEQRRREERERAQPEDQPKVETASDRLRSAVEGNVQTLLGTQQFESMKGNRSLNRMLAEIGGDSYRRAVGSDWRRGRGGR
;
A
#
# COMPACT_ATOMS: atom_id res chain seq x y z
N MET A 1 -21.38 18.78 -29.19
CA MET A 1 -22.13 19.58 -28.19
C MET A 1 -22.39 18.70 -26.98
N ASP A 2 -21.39 18.69 -26.12
CA ASP A 2 -21.39 18.67 -24.66
C ASP A 2 -22.64 18.18 -23.92
N ALA A 3 -22.54 16.96 -23.41
CA ALA A 3 -23.33 16.48 -22.28
C ALA A 3 -22.68 17.00 -20.99
N LYS A 4 -23.36 17.92 -20.30
CA LYS A 4 -22.99 18.36 -18.95
C LYS A 4 -23.42 17.30 -17.94
N VAL A 5 -22.43 16.61 -17.38
CA VAL A 5 -22.55 15.73 -16.21
C VAL A 5 -22.72 16.61 -14.98
N ILE A 6 -23.85 16.47 -14.26
CA ILE A 6 -24.05 17.07 -12.95
C ILE A 6 -23.65 16.04 -11.89
N VAL A 7 -22.49 16.29 -11.28
CA VAL A 7 -22.00 15.62 -10.07
C VAL A 7 -22.79 16.14 -8.87
N LEU A 8 -23.53 15.29 -8.18
CA LEU A 8 -24.18 15.62 -6.91
C LEU A 8 -23.38 15.01 -5.76
N LEU A 9 -22.53 15.84 -5.18
CA LEU A 9 -21.83 15.62 -3.92
C LEU A 9 -22.83 15.59 -2.76
N LEU A 10 -22.76 14.52 -1.96
CA LEU A 10 -23.31 14.44 -0.62
C LEU A 10 -22.70 15.53 0.26
N ALA A 11 -23.54 16.39 0.85
CA ALA A 11 -23.19 17.17 2.03
C ALA A 11 -24.02 16.64 3.21
N GLY A 12 -23.31 16.07 4.19
CA GLY A 12 -23.88 15.71 5.48
C GLY A 12 -24.20 16.94 6.31
N ALA A 13 -25.28 16.85 7.10
CA ALA A 13 -25.53 17.76 8.22
C ALA A 13 -26.07 16.94 9.39
N VAL A 14 -25.18 16.68 10.35
CA VAL A 14 -25.49 16.16 11.68
C VAL A 14 -25.24 17.31 12.66
N VAL A 15 -26.31 17.68 13.39
CA VAL A 15 -26.33 18.30 14.74
C VAL A 15 -25.98 19.80 14.89
N GLY A 16 -26.97 20.53 15.44
CA GLY A 16 -26.76 21.48 16.54
C GLY A 16 -26.95 22.97 16.24
N GLY A 17 -27.83 23.63 17.00
CA GLY A 17 -27.75 25.09 17.20
C GLY A 17 -29.09 25.81 17.21
N ALA A 18 -29.61 26.06 18.40
CA ALA A 18 -30.75 26.94 18.67
C ALA A 18 -30.48 28.39 18.23
N ALA A 19 -31.50 29.06 17.68
CA ALA A 19 -31.58 30.52 17.66
C ALA A 19 -33.01 30.91 18.05
N THR A 20 -33.13 31.35 19.30
CA THR A 20 -34.27 32.06 19.88
C THR A 20 -34.59 33.34 19.11
N ALA A 21 -35.87 33.56 18.81
CA ALA A 21 -36.44 34.91 18.67
C ALA A 21 -37.67 35.00 19.57
N VAL A 22 -37.53 35.74 20.66
CA VAL A 22 -38.59 36.12 21.58
C VAL A 22 -39.40 37.24 20.92
N VAL A 23 -40.72 37.06 20.81
CA VAL A 23 -41.66 38.20 20.79
C VAL A 23 -42.73 37.91 21.83
N SER A 24 -42.64 38.65 22.92
CA SER A 24 -43.55 38.70 24.05
C SER A 24 -44.93 39.25 23.66
N SER A 25 -46.01 38.60 24.13
CA SER A 25 -46.96 39.23 25.05
C SER A 25 -48.06 38.27 25.53
N SER A 26 -48.19 38.17 26.86
CA SER A 26 -49.44 38.26 27.64
C SER A 26 -50.60 37.30 27.35
N ASN A 27 -50.83 36.40 28.33
CA ASN A 27 -52.09 35.79 28.78
C ASN A 27 -52.79 34.82 27.81
N ASN A 28 -52.62 33.50 28.02
CA ASN A 28 -53.67 32.47 27.83
C ASN A 28 -53.20 31.07 28.27
N ASP A 29 -53.11 30.83 29.58
CA ASP A 29 -52.62 29.56 30.17
C ASP A 29 -53.54 28.34 29.99
N GLU A 30 -54.75 28.50 29.43
CA GLU A 30 -55.68 27.38 29.17
C GLU A 30 -55.82 27.00 27.68
N ALA A 31 -55.38 27.86 26.76
CA ALA A 31 -55.32 27.52 25.33
C ALA A 31 -53.99 26.81 24.95
N GLU A 32 -52.92 27.03 25.72
CA GLU A 32 -51.61 26.44 25.46
C GLU A 32 -51.54 24.94 25.73
N LYS A 33 -52.26 24.41 26.73
CA LYS A 33 -52.21 22.98 27.08
C LYS A 33 -52.88 22.06 26.05
N ASP A 34 -53.91 22.54 25.35
CA ASP A 34 -54.61 21.79 24.30
C ASP A 34 -53.96 21.95 22.91
N ALA A 35 -53.27 23.07 22.66
CA ALA A 35 -52.46 23.26 21.47
C ALA A 35 -51.17 22.42 21.53
N ASP A 36 -50.53 22.36 22.70
CA ASP A 36 -49.28 21.62 22.91
C ASP A 36 -49.49 20.09 22.90
N SER A 37 -50.67 19.61 23.31
CA SER A 37 -51.05 18.20 23.22
C SER A 37 -51.32 17.72 21.78
N LYS A 38 -51.98 18.56 20.95
CA LYS A 38 -52.18 18.31 19.52
C LYS A 38 -50.88 18.41 18.72
N ALA A 39 -50.05 19.41 19.00
CA ALA A 39 -48.74 19.56 18.37
C ALA A 39 -47.81 18.37 18.67
N ARG A 40 -47.82 17.85 19.91
CA ARG A 40 -47.07 16.63 20.28
C ARG A 40 -47.62 15.37 19.61
N ALA A 41 -48.93 15.27 19.41
CA ALA A 41 -49.55 14.15 18.70
C ALA A 41 -49.24 14.16 17.20
N GLU A 42 -49.22 15.34 16.56
CA GLU A 42 -48.79 15.50 15.16
C GLU A 42 -47.30 15.25 14.98
N ALA A 43 -46.45 15.75 15.88
CA ALA A 43 -45.01 15.49 15.87
C ALA A 43 -44.70 13.99 15.98
N ARG A 44 -45.45 13.23 16.81
CA ARG A 44 -45.31 11.77 16.91
C ARG A 44 -45.73 11.05 15.62
N LYS A 45 -46.83 11.49 14.97
CA LYS A 45 -47.25 10.94 13.67
C LYS A 45 -46.22 11.22 12.57
N ASP A 46 -45.63 12.41 12.57
CA ASP A 46 -44.60 12.77 11.60
C ASP A 46 -43.27 12.05 11.85
N GLN A 47 -42.92 11.81 13.11
CA GLN A 47 -41.78 10.97 13.47
C GLN A 47 -41.98 9.52 13.01
N GLN A 48 -43.17 8.95 13.25
CA GLN A 48 -43.49 7.60 12.79
C GLN A 48 -43.48 7.48 11.26
N LYS A 49 -44.01 8.48 10.54
CA LYS A 49 -43.91 8.53 9.06
C LYS A 49 -42.46 8.65 8.58
N ARG A 50 -41.59 9.34 9.31
CA ARG A 50 -40.16 9.44 8.98
C ARG A 50 -39.47 8.10 9.21
N GLU A 51 -39.74 7.43 10.31
CA GLU A 51 -39.20 6.09 10.61
C GLU A 51 -39.68 5.05 9.59
N ASP A 52 -40.95 5.08 9.18
CA ASP A 52 -41.48 4.22 8.12
C ASP A 52 -40.83 4.48 6.75
N ARG A 53 -40.52 5.75 6.44
CA ARG A 53 -39.78 6.11 5.21
C ARG A 53 -38.34 5.64 5.29
N ILE A 54 -37.68 5.77 6.44
CA ILE A 54 -36.31 5.30 6.66
C ILE A 54 -36.24 3.77 6.54
N SER A 55 -37.20 3.04 7.11
CA SER A 55 -37.21 1.57 7.00
C SER A 55 -37.48 1.10 5.57
N LYS A 56 -38.37 1.78 4.82
CA LYS A 56 -38.58 1.53 3.40
C LYS A 56 -37.31 1.77 2.59
N LEU A 57 -36.64 2.91 2.78
CA LEU A 57 -35.38 3.22 2.11
C LEU A 57 -34.25 2.23 2.48
N ALA A 58 -34.18 1.77 3.73
CA ALA A 58 -33.23 0.75 4.14
C ALA A 58 -33.49 -0.59 3.44
N SER A 59 -34.76 -1.01 3.33
CA SER A 59 -35.14 -2.24 2.62
C SER A 59 -34.93 -2.15 1.11
N GLU A 60 -35.11 -0.97 0.51
CA GLU A 60 -34.81 -0.71 -0.91
C GLU A 60 -33.30 -0.73 -1.17
N ASN A 61 -32.50 -0.12 -0.29
CA ASN A 61 -31.04 -0.16 -0.37
C ASN A 61 -30.51 -1.59 -0.26
N GLU A 62 -31.03 -2.40 0.66
CA GLU A 62 -30.61 -3.80 0.78
C GLU A 62 -30.95 -4.61 -0.49
N ARG A 63 -32.10 -4.36 -1.10
CA ARG A 63 -32.48 -4.97 -2.40
C ARG A 63 -31.59 -4.51 -3.53
N LEU A 64 -31.23 -3.23 -3.60
CA LEU A 64 -30.33 -2.69 -4.62
C LEU A 64 -28.91 -3.24 -4.48
N VAL A 65 -28.39 -3.36 -3.25
CA VAL A 65 -27.08 -3.98 -3.00
C VAL A 65 -27.06 -5.43 -3.46
N LYS A 66 -28.09 -6.23 -3.12
CA LYS A 66 -28.23 -7.61 -3.60
C LYS A 66 -28.32 -7.69 -5.12
N ALA A 67 -29.09 -6.80 -5.76
CA ALA A 67 -29.19 -6.75 -7.21
C ALA A 67 -27.85 -6.42 -7.89
N ILE A 68 -27.07 -5.50 -7.31
CA ILE A 68 -25.72 -5.14 -7.79
C ILE A 68 -24.74 -6.30 -7.60
N GLU A 69 -24.81 -7.03 -6.48
CA GLU A 69 -23.99 -8.22 -6.26
C GLU A 69 -24.33 -9.35 -7.24
N ASP A 70 -25.62 -9.58 -7.52
CA ASP A 70 -26.07 -10.57 -8.49
C ASP A 70 -25.68 -10.18 -9.93
N GLU A 71 -25.79 -8.90 -10.29
CA GLU A 71 -25.28 -8.34 -11.55
C GLU A 71 -23.75 -8.50 -11.66
N ARG A 72 -22.99 -8.23 -10.60
CA ARG A 72 -21.54 -8.47 -10.55
C ARG A 72 -21.18 -9.94 -10.73
N ARG A 73 -21.93 -10.86 -10.10
CA ARG A 73 -21.74 -12.30 -10.26
C ARG A 73 -22.08 -12.78 -11.68
N LYS A 74 -23.14 -12.23 -12.29
CA LYS A 74 -23.50 -12.53 -13.69
C LYS A 74 -22.46 -12.01 -14.65
N THR A 75 -21.97 -10.78 -14.46
CA THR A 75 -20.93 -10.17 -15.30
C THR A 75 -19.58 -10.89 -15.14
N SER A 76 -19.21 -11.32 -13.94
CA SER A 76 -18.01 -12.15 -13.74
C SER A 76 -18.15 -13.52 -14.40
N ALA A 77 -19.29 -14.20 -14.25
CA ALA A 77 -19.54 -15.49 -14.90
C ALA A 77 -19.56 -15.38 -16.43
N MET A 78 -20.11 -14.28 -16.98
CA MET A 78 -20.08 -13.97 -18.41
C MET A 78 -18.65 -13.67 -18.90
N LYS A 79 -17.82 -13.03 -18.06
CA LYS A 79 -16.39 -12.83 -18.34
C LYS A 79 -15.66 -14.17 -18.37
N ASP A 80 -15.85 -15.04 -17.38
CA ASP A 80 -15.23 -16.37 -17.34
C ASP A 80 -15.66 -17.24 -18.53
N GLN A 81 -16.94 -17.16 -18.94
CA GLN A 81 -17.43 -17.84 -20.15
C GLN A 81 -16.82 -17.25 -21.43
N ARG A 82 -16.68 -15.93 -21.52
CA ARG A 82 -16.05 -15.26 -22.67
C ARG A 82 -14.56 -15.59 -22.75
N ASP A 83 -13.87 -15.63 -21.63
CA ASP A 83 -12.45 -15.96 -21.53
C ASP A 83 -12.24 -17.45 -21.85
N ALA A 84 -13.12 -18.35 -21.39
CA ALA A 84 -13.10 -19.76 -21.77
C ALA A 84 -13.45 -20.00 -23.25
N ALA A 85 -14.39 -19.23 -23.81
CA ALA A 85 -14.75 -19.28 -25.22
C ALA A 85 -13.65 -18.70 -26.11
N GLN A 86 -12.99 -17.60 -25.70
CA GLN A 86 -11.79 -17.08 -26.34
C GLN A 86 -10.65 -18.07 -26.24
N ALA A 87 -10.40 -18.70 -25.08
CA ALA A 87 -9.38 -19.74 -24.95
C ALA A 87 -9.65 -20.94 -25.89
N LYS A 88 -10.91 -21.39 -26.01
CA LYS A 88 -11.30 -22.44 -26.97
C LYS A 88 -11.17 -22.01 -28.44
N ALA A 89 -11.61 -20.80 -28.79
CA ALA A 89 -11.49 -20.26 -30.14
C ALA A 89 -10.02 -20.02 -30.54
N THR A 90 -9.18 -19.68 -29.57
CA THR A 90 -7.73 -19.48 -29.75
C THR A 90 -7.00 -20.79 -30.01
N ILE A 91 -7.40 -21.89 -29.34
CA ILE A 91 -6.85 -23.24 -29.61
C ILE A 91 -7.18 -23.70 -31.05
N GLN A 92 -8.33 -23.29 -31.60
CA GLN A 92 -8.71 -23.63 -32.99
C GLN A 92 -8.03 -22.77 -34.07
N GLN A 93 -7.34 -21.68 -33.71
CA GLN A 93 -6.63 -20.81 -34.66
C GLN A 93 -5.11 -21.03 -34.69
N VAL A 94 -4.60 -22.13 -34.12
CA VAL A 94 -3.19 -22.49 -34.30
C VAL A 94 -3.03 -22.98 -35.74
N LYS A 95 -2.52 -22.09 -36.60
CA LYS A 95 -2.08 -22.42 -37.97
C LYS A 95 -1.16 -23.64 -37.85
N VAL A 96 -1.52 -24.76 -38.48
CA VAL A 96 -0.68 -25.96 -38.47
C VAL A 96 0.60 -25.63 -39.24
N VAL A 97 1.69 -25.39 -38.52
CA VAL A 97 3.01 -25.13 -39.08
C VAL A 97 3.73 -26.47 -39.18
N ASN A 98 3.85 -27.01 -40.39
CA ASN A 98 4.29 -28.40 -40.61
C ASN A 98 5.81 -28.59 -40.79
N SER A 99 6.61 -27.52 -40.85
CA SER A 99 8.07 -27.65 -41.01
C SER A 99 8.84 -27.12 -39.80
N PRO A 100 9.90 -27.83 -39.34
CA PRO A 100 10.74 -27.39 -38.22
C PRO A 100 11.26 -25.95 -38.34
N ASP A 101 11.71 -25.55 -39.53
CA ASP A 101 12.23 -24.18 -39.77
C ASP A 101 11.16 -23.10 -39.54
N ALA A 102 9.92 -23.36 -39.96
CA ALA A 102 8.82 -22.42 -39.80
C ALA A 102 8.36 -22.36 -38.35
N ILE A 103 8.39 -23.50 -37.63
CA ILE A 103 8.09 -23.53 -36.20
C ILE A 103 9.13 -22.70 -35.42
N ILE A 104 10.41 -22.87 -35.72
CA ILE A 104 11.52 -22.12 -35.10
C ILE A 104 11.43 -20.62 -35.41
N GLY A 105 11.12 -20.25 -36.65
CA GLY A 105 10.89 -18.87 -37.04
C GLY A 105 9.74 -18.21 -36.27
N GLU A 106 8.66 -18.96 -35.99
CA GLU A 106 7.55 -18.48 -35.16
C GLU A 106 7.93 -18.40 -33.67
N LEU A 107 8.65 -19.39 -33.13
CA LEU A 107 9.08 -19.40 -31.73
C LEU A 107 9.92 -18.18 -31.37
N GLY A 108 10.91 -17.82 -32.20
CA GLY A 108 11.78 -16.65 -31.97
C GLY A 108 11.00 -15.34 -31.79
N ASN A 109 9.92 -15.14 -32.56
CA ASN A 109 9.08 -13.94 -32.44
C ASN A 109 8.14 -13.99 -31.22
N MET A 110 7.81 -15.19 -30.72
CA MET A 110 6.93 -15.37 -29.56
C MET A 110 7.68 -15.25 -28.23
N TYR A 111 9.01 -15.43 -28.20
CA TYR A 111 9.81 -15.19 -27.00
C TYR A 111 9.82 -13.70 -26.58
N ALA A 112 9.62 -12.78 -27.54
CA ALA A 112 9.47 -11.35 -27.29
C ALA A 112 8.12 -10.95 -26.65
N SER A 113 7.19 -11.89 -26.43
CA SER A 113 5.87 -11.58 -25.88
C SER A 113 5.35 -12.64 -24.91
N ASN A 114 5.03 -12.22 -23.68
CA ASN A 114 4.51 -13.09 -22.62
C ASN A 114 2.99 -13.08 -22.49
N ASN A 115 2.28 -12.77 -23.58
CA ASN A 115 0.84 -13.02 -23.66
C ASN A 115 0.56 -14.51 -23.42
N GLU A 116 -0.45 -14.85 -22.61
CA GLU A 116 -0.84 -16.24 -22.33
C GLU A 116 -1.07 -17.05 -23.62
N LEU A 117 -1.58 -16.41 -24.67
CA LEU A 117 -1.74 -16.98 -26.00
C LEU A 117 -0.38 -17.37 -26.62
N ASN A 118 0.62 -16.49 -26.52
CA ASN A 118 1.97 -16.74 -27.02
C ASN A 118 2.72 -17.75 -26.14
N GLN A 119 2.45 -17.82 -24.83
CA GLN A 119 2.97 -18.86 -23.95
C GLN A 119 2.44 -20.25 -24.33
N ARG A 120 1.12 -20.41 -24.48
CA ARG A 120 0.51 -21.68 -24.88
C ARG A 120 0.95 -22.10 -26.28
N ARG A 121 1.07 -21.15 -27.21
CA ARG A 121 1.56 -21.41 -28.57
C ARG A 121 3.03 -21.80 -28.59
N ARG A 122 3.88 -21.20 -27.75
CA ARG A 122 5.28 -21.65 -27.56
C ARG A 122 5.36 -23.10 -27.11
N ILE A 123 4.56 -23.49 -26.11
CA ILE A 123 4.52 -24.88 -25.63
C ILE A 123 4.15 -25.83 -26.76
N TYR A 124 3.03 -25.57 -27.46
CA TYR A 124 2.56 -26.42 -28.56
C TYR A 124 3.57 -26.54 -29.71
N LEU A 125 4.19 -25.42 -30.11
CA LEU A 125 5.19 -25.40 -31.18
C LEU A 125 6.48 -26.11 -30.77
N THR A 126 6.88 -25.99 -29.50
CA THR A 126 8.03 -26.72 -28.97
C THR A 126 7.76 -28.22 -28.90
N GLU A 127 6.57 -28.63 -28.45
CA GLU A 127 6.13 -30.04 -28.48
C GLU A 127 6.10 -30.59 -29.91
N SER A 128 5.61 -29.79 -30.87
CA SER A 128 5.60 -30.19 -32.29
C SER A 128 7.01 -30.39 -32.87
N LEU A 129 8.01 -29.61 -32.41
CA LEU A 129 9.42 -29.83 -32.78
C LEU A 129 9.99 -31.11 -32.16
N VAL A 130 9.61 -31.43 -30.92
CA VAL A 130 10.02 -32.68 -30.26
C VAL A 130 9.40 -33.88 -30.97
N ASP A 131 8.12 -33.79 -31.34
CA ASP A 131 7.41 -34.84 -32.09
C ASP A 131 7.98 -35.04 -33.51
N ALA A 132 8.48 -33.98 -34.13
CA ALA A 132 9.16 -34.06 -35.43
C ALA A 132 10.50 -34.81 -35.35
N GLY A 133 11.16 -34.84 -34.18
CA GLY A 133 12.33 -35.70 -33.92
C GLY A 133 13.57 -35.36 -34.75
N VAL A 134 14.22 -36.38 -35.33
CA VAL A 134 15.48 -36.25 -36.09
C VAL A 134 15.40 -35.21 -37.23
N PRO A 135 14.33 -35.15 -38.06
CA PRO A 135 14.12 -34.10 -39.05
C PRO A 135 14.18 -32.65 -38.54
N ALA A 136 13.97 -32.40 -37.24
CA ALA A 136 14.01 -31.05 -36.67
C ALA A 136 15.40 -30.63 -36.17
N LEU A 137 16.36 -31.56 -36.09
CA LEU A 137 17.66 -31.30 -35.47
C LEU A 137 18.49 -30.24 -36.21
N ASP A 138 18.54 -30.28 -37.54
CA ASP A 138 19.30 -29.31 -38.33
C ASP A 138 18.77 -27.88 -38.12
N ALA A 139 17.44 -27.74 -38.09
CA ALA A 139 16.76 -26.47 -37.85
C ALA A 139 17.01 -25.96 -36.42
N ILE A 140 16.98 -26.84 -35.41
CA ILE A 140 17.27 -26.51 -34.01
C ILE A 140 18.73 -26.09 -33.85
N GLU A 141 19.67 -26.79 -34.47
CA GLU A 141 21.08 -26.43 -34.47
C GLU A 141 21.33 -25.08 -35.14
N GLU A 142 20.67 -24.81 -36.27
CA GLU A 142 20.75 -23.52 -36.95
C GLU A 142 20.19 -22.39 -36.09
N PHE A 143 19.09 -22.63 -35.36
CA PHE A 143 18.55 -21.67 -34.41
C PHE A 143 19.53 -21.32 -33.28
N PHE A 144 20.11 -22.33 -32.63
CA PHE A 144 21.11 -22.08 -31.58
C PHE A 144 22.37 -21.39 -32.12
N ARG A 145 22.77 -21.69 -33.37
CA ARG A 145 23.88 -21.01 -34.06
C ARG A 145 23.54 -19.57 -34.46
N SER A 146 22.25 -19.23 -34.60
CA SER A 146 21.80 -17.91 -35.06
C SER A 146 21.99 -16.78 -34.02
N ASN A 147 22.41 -17.09 -32.78
CA ASN A 147 22.61 -16.12 -31.68
C ASN A 147 21.40 -15.19 -31.44
N LYS A 148 20.19 -15.61 -31.86
CA LYS A 148 18.96 -14.86 -31.57
C LYS A 148 18.67 -15.00 -30.09
N ASP A 149 18.58 -13.86 -29.41
CA ASP A 149 18.17 -13.80 -28.02
C ASP A 149 16.71 -14.27 -27.90
N ALA A 150 16.53 -15.43 -27.29
CA ALA A 150 15.24 -16.06 -27.04
C ALA A 150 14.93 -16.10 -25.54
N GLU A 151 15.67 -15.34 -24.72
CA GLU A 151 15.35 -15.23 -23.31
C GLU A 151 13.97 -14.58 -23.14
N PRO A 152 13.08 -15.18 -22.33
CA PRO A 152 11.80 -14.55 -22.01
C PRO A 152 12.06 -13.19 -21.37
N ASP A 153 11.30 -12.17 -21.77
CA ASP A 153 11.44 -10.84 -21.16
C ASP A 153 11.01 -10.87 -19.69
N ILE A 154 12.00 -11.08 -18.82
CA ILE A 154 11.85 -11.17 -17.37
C ILE A 154 11.26 -9.88 -16.80
N ALA A 155 11.54 -8.72 -17.41
CA ALA A 155 11.02 -7.45 -16.94
C ALA A 155 9.52 -7.33 -17.26
N ALA A 156 9.11 -7.72 -18.47
CA ALA A 156 7.70 -7.77 -18.84
C ALA A 156 6.92 -8.79 -17.99
N ASP A 157 7.52 -9.96 -17.69
CA ASP A 157 6.89 -10.95 -16.81
C ASP A 157 6.72 -10.42 -15.38
N ARG A 158 7.75 -9.81 -14.81
CA ARG A 158 7.65 -9.19 -13.48
C ARG A 158 6.58 -8.10 -13.44
N ARG A 159 6.47 -7.30 -14.51
CA ARG A 159 5.45 -6.26 -14.62
C ARG A 159 4.05 -6.89 -14.65
N ARG A 160 3.82 -7.90 -15.48
CA ARG A 160 2.55 -8.63 -15.55
C ARG A 160 2.18 -9.25 -14.20
N ASP A 161 3.10 -10.00 -13.59
CA ASP A 161 2.88 -10.63 -12.28
C ASP A 161 2.52 -9.61 -11.20
N MET A 162 3.12 -8.42 -11.26
CA MET A 162 2.84 -7.31 -10.35
C MET A 162 1.44 -6.73 -10.60
N LEU A 163 1.06 -6.49 -11.85
CA LEU A 163 -0.28 -6.03 -12.23
C LEU A 163 -1.35 -7.01 -11.74
N ASP A 164 -1.15 -8.31 -12.00
CA ASP A 164 -2.07 -9.38 -11.58
C ASP A 164 -2.14 -9.48 -10.04
N ARG A 165 -1.01 -9.39 -9.34
CA ARG A 165 -0.94 -9.44 -7.88
C ARG A 165 -1.72 -8.31 -7.20
N TYR A 166 -1.67 -7.11 -7.76
CA TYR A 166 -2.32 -5.93 -7.18
C TYR A 166 -3.68 -5.61 -7.80
N GLY A 167 -4.07 -6.32 -8.87
CA GLY A 167 -5.33 -6.12 -9.59
C GLY A 167 -5.42 -4.73 -10.22
N ILE A 168 -4.33 -4.24 -10.79
CA ILE A 168 -4.25 -2.92 -11.44
C ILE A 168 -3.98 -3.08 -12.94
N THR A 169 -4.42 -2.13 -13.75
CA THR A 169 -4.16 -2.12 -15.20
C THR A 169 -2.80 -1.51 -15.53
N ASP A 170 -2.31 -1.76 -16.74
CA ASP A 170 -1.05 -1.17 -17.22
C ASP A 170 -1.11 0.37 -17.23
N GLU A 171 -2.26 0.94 -17.62
CA GLU A 171 -2.51 2.38 -17.63
C GLU A 171 -2.50 2.98 -16.22
N GLN A 172 -3.08 2.27 -15.25
CA GLN A 172 -3.03 2.65 -13.84
C GLN A 172 -1.58 2.59 -13.31
N TYR A 173 -0.82 1.56 -13.67
CA TYR A 173 0.59 1.46 -13.31
C TYR A 173 1.39 2.66 -13.84
N VAL A 174 1.29 2.97 -15.14
CA VAL A 174 2.04 4.09 -15.75
C VAL A 174 1.64 5.40 -15.07
N SER A 175 0.34 5.61 -14.86
CA SER A 175 -0.16 6.81 -14.17
C SER A 175 0.36 6.92 -12.74
N ILE A 176 0.45 5.83 -11.99
CA ILE A 176 0.99 5.82 -10.62
C ILE A 176 2.50 6.09 -10.64
N GLU A 177 3.23 5.47 -11.57
CA GLU A 177 4.68 5.66 -11.75
C GLU A 177 5.02 7.13 -12.05
N GLU A 178 4.34 7.73 -13.04
CA GLU A 178 4.50 9.13 -13.42
C GLU A 178 4.14 10.08 -12.26
N ASN A 179 3.04 9.80 -11.55
CA ASN A 179 2.64 10.60 -10.40
C ASN A 179 3.68 10.57 -9.26
N ILE A 180 4.22 9.38 -8.97
CA ILE A 180 5.28 9.22 -7.96
C ILE A 180 6.53 10.00 -8.41
N ALA A 181 6.96 9.84 -9.67
CA ALA A 181 8.13 10.52 -10.21
C ALA A 181 7.97 12.06 -10.16
N SER A 182 6.81 12.57 -10.59
CA SER A 182 6.49 13.99 -10.55
C SER A 182 6.49 14.54 -9.11
N LEU A 183 5.85 13.85 -8.16
CA LEU A 183 5.82 14.29 -6.77
C LEU A 183 7.21 14.26 -6.12
N LEU A 184 8.03 13.25 -6.45
CA LEU A 184 9.42 13.20 -6.00
C LEU A 184 10.23 14.39 -6.50
N GLN A 185 10.07 14.77 -7.76
CA GLN A 185 10.76 15.92 -8.35
C GLN A 185 10.28 17.24 -7.72
N GLN A 186 8.97 17.40 -7.50
CA GLN A 186 8.41 18.60 -6.88
C GLN A 186 8.86 18.77 -5.42
N MET A 187 8.94 17.67 -4.67
CA MET A 187 9.27 17.67 -3.25
C MET A 187 10.76 17.45 -2.97
N GLU A 188 11.59 17.25 -3.99
CA GLU A 188 13.03 17.03 -3.86
C GLU A 188 13.73 18.00 -2.89
N PRO A 189 13.52 19.34 -2.94
CA PRO A 189 14.18 20.26 -2.02
C PRO A 189 13.76 20.05 -0.55
N GLU A 190 12.47 19.81 -0.29
CA GLU A 190 11.97 19.56 1.06
C GLU A 190 12.47 18.21 1.60
N LEU A 191 12.49 17.18 0.76
CA LEU A 191 12.98 15.85 1.10
C LEU A 191 14.49 15.86 1.36
N ALA A 192 15.26 16.63 0.60
CA ALA A 192 16.70 16.80 0.81
C ALA A 192 16.98 17.51 2.13
N ALA A 193 16.25 18.58 2.44
CA ALA A 193 16.38 19.29 3.72
C ALA A 193 16.01 18.40 4.92
N ASP A 194 14.90 17.66 4.82
CA ASP A 194 14.48 16.71 5.86
C ASP A 194 15.49 15.58 6.05
N ARG A 195 16.08 15.08 4.96
CA ARG A 195 17.13 14.07 5.01
C ARG A 195 18.39 14.60 5.70
N ALA A 196 18.85 15.80 5.34
CA ALA A 196 19.99 16.45 5.97
C ALA A 196 19.78 16.64 7.48
N ARG A 197 18.58 17.06 7.90
CA ARG A 197 18.19 17.14 9.31
C ARG A 197 18.29 15.78 10.02
N ARG A 198 17.75 14.72 9.41
CA ARG A 198 17.79 13.34 9.96
C ARG A 198 19.21 12.77 9.98
N ASP A 199 20.05 13.11 9.01
CA ASP A 199 21.45 12.70 8.97
C ASP A 199 22.25 13.41 10.08
N ALA A 200 22.05 14.71 10.26
CA ALA A 200 22.66 15.49 11.35
C ALA A 200 22.26 14.93 12.73
N GLU A 201 20.96 14.69 12.96
CA GLU A 201 20.48 14.11 14.22
C GLU A 201 21.05 12.71 14.48
N ARG A 202 21.19 11.88 13.44
CA ARG A 202 21.84 10.57 13.56
C ARG A 202 23.33 10.69 13.86
N GLN A 203 24.00 11.68 13.29
CA GLN A 203 25.41 11.94 13.56
C GLN A 203 25.62 12.42 15.00
N GLU A 204 24.78 13.32 15.49
CA GLU A 204 24.80 13.78 16.88
C GLU A 204 24.59 12.61 17.84
N ARG A 205 23.60 11.74 17.57
CA ARG A 205 23.39 10.52 18.38
C ARG A 205 24.61 9.60 18.36
N ARG A 206 25.24 9.40 17.21
CA ARG A 206 26.49 8.60 17.12
C ARG A 206 27.61 9.21 17.94
N GLN A 207 27.79 10.53 17.91
CA GLN A 207 28.79 11.22 18.72
C GLN A 207 28.49 11.12 20.22
N GLN A 208 27.22 11.22 20.61
CA GLN A 208 26.80 11.02 22.00
C GLN A 208 27.07 9.58 22.45
N ASP A 209 26.75 8.59 21.63
CA ASP A 209 27.03 7.18 21.89
C ASP A 209 28.53 6.90 21.98
N GLU A 210 29.34 7.54 21.14
CA GLU A 210 30.80 7.41 21.18
C GLU A 210 31.39 8.02 22.44
N LYS A 211 30.92 9.21 22.86
CA LYS A 211 31.28 9.81 24.16
C LYS A 211 30.91 8.88 25.32
N ARG A 212 29.69 8.33 25.31
CA ARG A 212 29.23 7.36 26.33
C ARG A 212 30.14 6.12 26.41
N ARG A 213 30.56 5.60 25.25
CA ARG A 213 31.51 4.47 25.19
C ARG A 213 32.90 4.85 25.68
N ALA A 214 33.37 6.07 25.42
CA ALA A 214 34.64 6.57 25.93
C ALA A 214 34.61 6.72 27.47
N ASP A 215 33.54 7.33 28.00
CA ASP A 215 33.34 7.49 29.45
C ASP A 215 33.25 6.14 30.16
N PHE A 216 32.52 5.18 29.57
CA PHE A 216 32.45 3.82 30.10
C PHE A 216 33.81 3.12 30.11
N ARG A 217 34.60 3.24 29.02
CA ARG A 217 35.96 2.68 28.96
C ARG A 217 36.85 3.27 30.06
N LYS A 218 36.80 4.59 30.25
CA LYS A 218 37.55 5.26 31.31
C LYS A 218 37.15 4.78 32.71
N ARG A 219 35.85 4.72 33.00
CA ARG A 219 35.34 4.17 34.28
C ARG A 219 35.78 2.73 34.50
N MET A 220 35.77 1.90 33.45
CA MET A 220 36.25 0.52 33.51
C MET A 220 37.75 0.42 33.81
N GLU A 221 38.57 1.30 33.23
CA GLU A 221 40.02 1.34 33.50
C GLU A 221 40.31 1.76 34.94
N GLU A 222 39.65 2.83 35.41
CA GLU A 222 39.74 3.29 36.80
C GLU A 222 39.27 2.21 37.77
N PHE A 223 38.15 1.54 37.46
CA PHE A 223 37.64 0.44 38.26
C PHE A 223 38.60 -0.76 38.28
N ARG A 224 39.16 -1.16 37.13
CA ARG A 224 40.15 -2.24 37.07
C ARG A 224 41.37 -1.97 37.94
N ALA A 225 41.82 -0.72 38.04
CA ALA A 225 42.91 -0.36 38.93
C ALA A 225 42.57 -0.67 40.41
N THR A 226 41.31 -0.49 40.84
CA THR A 226 40.84 -0.82 42.20
C THR A 226 40.76 -2.31 42.51
N LEU A 227 40.83 -3.17 41.47
CA LEU A 227 40.79 -4.62 41.62
C LEU A 227 42.17 -5.27 41.76
N THR A 228 43.23 -4.48 41.56
CA THR A 228 44.61 -4.96 41.63
C THR A 228 44.95 -5.43 43.04
N GLY A 229 45.36 -6.70 43.20
CA GLY A 229 45.76 -7.27 44.48
C GLY A 229 44.62 -7.89 45.31
N LEU A 230 43.39 -7.95 44.79
CA LEU A 230 42.28 -8.67 45.42
C LEU A 230 42.25 -10.15 45.00
N GLU A 231 41.62 -11.00 45.81
CA GLU A 231 41.37 -12.40 45.45
C GLU A 231 40.31 -12.54 44.35
N GLU A 232 40.39 -13.63 43.58
CA GLU A 232 39.57 -13.82 42.37
C GLU A 232 38.05 -13.86 42.64
N SER A 233 37.65 -14.32 43.83
CA SER A 233 36.26 -14.32 44.31
C SER A 233 35.74 -12.89 44.50
N GLU A 234 36.49 -12.05 45.20
CA GLU A 234 36.17 -10.64 45.44
C GLU A 234 36.19 -9.81 44.16
N VAL A 235 37.12 -10.12 43.24
CA VAL A 235 37.16 -9.51 41.90
C VAL A 235 35.88 -9.79 41.13
N ARG A 236 35.41 -11.05 41.11
CA ARG A 236 34.16 -11.42 40.42
C ARG A 236 32.94 -10.73 41.02
N GLU A 237 32.86 -10.66 42.34
CA GLU A 237 31.76 -9.99 43.04
C GLU A 237 31.72 -8.49 42.69
N LYS A 238 32.84 -7.79 42.87
CA LYS A 238 32.94 -6.36 42.56
C LYS A 238 32.69 -6.05 41.08
N MET A 239 33.19 -6.88 40.17
CA MET A 239 32.90 -6.74 38.73
C MET A 239 31.41 -6.95 38.43
N GLY A 240 30.76 -7.92 39.09
CA GLY A 240 29.33 -8.17 38.96
C GLY A 240 28.50 -6.96 39.40
N ASP A 241 28.88 -6.34 40.51
CA ASP A 241 28.19 -5.15 41.04
C ASP A 241 28.40 -3.92 40.15
N PHE A 242 29.62 -3.71 39.64
CA PHE A 242 29.91 -2.62 38.71
C PHE A 242 29.03 -2.69 37.45
N PHE A 243 28.89 -3.87 36.84
CA PHE A 243 28.05 -4.04 35.66
C PHE A 243 26.56 -3.88 35.96
N ARG A 244 26.11 -4.33 37.14
CA ARG A 244 24.72 -4.16 37.57
C ARG A 244 24.38 -2.68 37.75
N GLN A 245 25.22 -1.93 38.46
CA GLN A 245 25.07 -0.47 38.64
C GLN A 245 25.13 0.26 37.30
N SER A 246 26.10 -0.09 36.43
CA SER A 246 26.22 0.52 35.10
C SER A 246 24.97 0.30 34.23
N ARG A 247 24.34 -0.88 34.35
CA ARG A 247 23.11 -1.21 33.64
C ARG A 247 21.91 -0.42 34.19
N GLU A 248 21.78 -0.33 35.51
CA GLU A 248 20.74 0.45 36.16
C GLU A 248 20.83 1.94 35.78
N GLU A 249 22.03 2.52 35.79
CA GLU A 249 22.27 3.90 35.34
C GLU A 249 21.89 4.12 33.86
N TYR A 250 22.15 3.13 33.00
CA TYR A 250 21.77 3.18 31.59
C TYR A 250 20.26 3.10 31.40
N GLU A 251 19.60 2.17 32.10
CA GLU A 251 18.14 2.00 32.04
C GLU A 251 17.42 3.23 32.60
N GLN A 252 17.92 3.84 33.66
CA GLN A 252 17.37 5.07 34.24
C GLN A 252 17.47 6.25 33.25
N ARG A 253 18.65 6.49 32.67
CA ARG A 253 18.82 7.51 31.63
C ARG A 253 17.93 7.28 30.41
N ARG A 254 17.74 6.02 30.00
CA ARG A 254 16.84 5.66 28.89
C ARG A 254 15.37 5.93 29.24
N ARG A 255 14.97 5.79 30.51
CA ARG A 255 13.62 6.17 30.98
C ARG A 255 13.46 7.69 30.97
N GLU A 256 14.43 8.43 31.51
CA GLU A 256 14.43 9.90 31.49
C GLU A 256 14.41 10.46 30.06
N GLU A 257 15.15 9.86 29.12
CA GLU A 257 15.11 10.24 27.70
C GLU A 257 13.73 9.97 27.08
N ARG A 258 13.07 8.86 27.44
CA ARG A 258 11.72 8.54 26.96
C ARG A 258 10.67 9.47 27.54
N GLU A 259 10.78 9.81 28.82
CA GLU A 259 9.89 10.77 29.49
C GLU A 259 10.07 12.18 28.93
N ARG A 260 11.30 12.62 28.65
CA ARG A 260 11.56 13.90 27.98
C ARG A 260 11.09 13.93 26.51
N ALA A 261 11.14 12.78 25.83
CA ALA A 261 10.71 12.65 24.44
C ALA A 261 9.19 12.42 24.28
N GLN A 262 8.45 12.23 25.37
CA GLN A 262 6.99 12.18 25.42
C GLN A 262 6.41 13.45 26.08
N PRO A 263 6.46 14.62 25.43
CA PRO A 263 5.42 15.60 25.70
C PRO A 263 4.13 15.05 25.06
N GLU A 264 3.23 14.52 25.88
CA GLU A 264 1.92 14.01 25.46
C GLU A 264 1.08 15.06 24.68
N ASP A 265 1.52 16.33 24.67
CA ASP A 265 0.85 17.47 24.04
C ASP A 265 1.58 18.10 22.83
N GLN A 266 2.69 17.55 22.32
CA GLN A 266 3.29 18.09 21.09
C GLN A 266 2.71 17.40 19.84
N PRO A 267 2.04 18.15 18.94
CA PRO A 267 1.55 17.56 17.70
C PRO A 267 2.73 17.00 16.91
N LYS A 268 2.61 15.75 16.47
CA LYS A 268 3.59 15.10 15.59
C LYS A 268 3.81 15.99 14.38
N VAL A 269 4.98 16.64 14.29
CA VAL A 269 5.31 17.51 13.17
C VAL A 269 5.36 16.66 11.90
N GLU A 270 4.44 16.92 10.98
CA GLU A 270 4.37 16.21 9.72
C GLU A 270 5.67 16.42 8.93
N THR A 271 6.35 15.33 8.57
CA THR A 271 7.61 15.41 7.83
C THR A 271 7.35 15.56 6.33
N ALA A 272 8.33 16.04 5.57
CA ALA A 272 8.26 16.05 4.10
C ALA A 272 8.00 14.65 3.53
N SER A 273 8.52 13.62 4.20
CA SER A 273 8.28 12.21 3.86
C SER A 273 6.82 11.79 4.10
N ASP A 274 6.19 12.29 5.16
CA ASP A 274 4.76 12.02 5.46
C ASP A 274 3.86 12.73 4.44
N ARG A 275 4.17 13.99 4.10
CA ARG A 275 3.45 14.74 3.05
C ARG A 275 3.53 14.05 1.69
N LEU A 276 4.72 13.56 1.31
CA LEU A 276 4.90 12.79 0.07
C LEU A 276 4.03 11.54 0.08
N ARG A 277 4.01 10.80 1.19
CA ARG A 277 3.19 9.59 1.31
C ARG A 277 1.70 9.94 1.18
N SER A 278 1.22 10.95 1.91
CA SER A 278 -0.16 11.41 1.86
C SER A 278 -0.57 11.87 0.45
N ALA A 279 0.30 12.60 -0.24
CA ALA A 279 0.04 13.07 -1.60
C ALA A 279 -0.04 11.91 -2.61
N VAL A 280 0.90 10.96 -2.54
CA VAL A 280 0.87 9.75 -3.38
C VAL A 280 -0.38 8.91 -3.08
N GLU A 281 -0.71 8.69 -1.81
CA GLU A 281 -1.92 7.97 -1.41
C GLU A 281 -3.20 8.64 -1.95
N GLY A 282 -3.32 9.96 -1.85
CA GLY A 282 -4.47 10.70 -2.38
C GLY A 282 -4.62 10.59 -3.91
N ASN A 283 -3.52 10.67 -4.65
CA ASN A 283 -3.55 10.51 -6.11
C ASN A 283 -3.91 9.06 -6.50
N VAL A 284 -3.35 8.08 -5.80
CA VAL A 284 -3.61 6.66 -6.06
C VAL A 284 -5.06 6.29 -5.70
N GLN A 285 -5.63 6.88 -4.65
CA GLN A 285 -7.04 6.70 -4.31
C GLN A 285 -7.96 7.16 -5.45
N THR A 286 -7.62 8.26 -6.12
CA THR A 286 -8.36 8.76 -7.30
C THR A 286 -8.25 7.79 -8.48
N LEU A 287 -7.08 7.18 -8.71
CA LEU A 287 -6.82 6.27 -9.84
C LEU A 287 -7.43 4.87 -9.66
N LEU A 288 -7.41 4.33 -8.44
CA LEU A 288 -7.92 3.00 -8.12
C LEU A 288 -9.41 3.03 -7.71
N GLY A 289 -9.90 4.20 -7.32
CA GLY A 289 -11.19 4.35 -6.67
C GLY A 289 -11.18 3.95 -5.19
N THR A 290 -12.07 4.56 -4.40
CA THR A 290 -12.09 4.43 -2.94
C THR A 290 -12.21 2.98 -2.45
N GLN A 291 -13.02 2.15 -3.12
CA GLN A 291 -13.25 0.77 -2.68
C GLN A 291 -11.98 -0.09 -2.77
N GLN A 292 -11.27 -0.03 -3.90
CA GLN A 292 -10.03 -0.77 -4.09
C GLN A 292 -8.92 -0.21 -3.20
N PHE A 293 -8.80 1.11 -3.13
CA PHE A 293 -7.81 1.79 -2.29
C PHE A 293 -7.93 1.37 -0.82
N GLU A 294 -9.12 1.47 -0.22
CA GLU A 294 -9.32 1.10 1.18
C GLU A 294 -9.11 -0.40 1.44
N SER A 295 -9.47 -1.26 0.47
CA SER A 295 -9.17 -2.70 0.54
C SER A 295 -7.67 -2.96 0.59
N MET A 296 -6.91 -2.31 -0.30
CA MET A 296 -5.45 -2.42 -0.37
C MET A 296 -4.75 -1.78 0.82
N LYS A 297 -5.34 -0.73 1.40
CA LYS A 297 -4.85 -0.10 2.64
C LYS A 297 -5.03 -1.03 3.83
N GLY A 298 -6.22 -1.63 3.97
CA GLY A 298 -6.57 -2.55 5.05
C GLY A 298 -5.71 -3.83 5.07
N ASN A 299 -5.38 -4.39 3.91
CA ASN A 299 -4.54 -5.59 3.80
C ASN A 299 -3.03 -5.29 3.67
N ARG A 300 -2.62 -4.02 3.78
CA ARG A 300 -1.24 -3.52 3.65
C ARG A 300 -0.60 -3.76 2.27
N SER A 301 -1.36 -4.10 1.24
CA SER A 301 -0.83 -4.28 -0.11
C SER A 301 -0.51 -2.94 -0.80
N LEU A 302 -1.23 -1.86 -0.46
CA LEU A 302 -1.02 -0.52 -1.02
C LEU A 302 0.42 -0.06 -0.87
N ASN A 303 0.96 -0.10 0.34
CA ASN A 303 2.35 0.33 0.61
C ASN A 303 3.38 -0.53 -0.13
N ARG A 304 3.10 -1.81 -0.38
CA ARG A 304 3.98 -2.69 -1.15
C ARG A 304 3.93 -2.34 -2.63
N MET A 305 2.73 -2.17 -3.18
CA MET A 305 2.53 -1.74 -4.55
C MET A 305 3.25 -0.41 -4.83
N LEU A 306 3.05 0.61 -3.99
CA LEU A 306 3.71 1.91 -4.17
C LEU A 306 5.24 1.82 -4.06
N ALA A 307 5.76 0.96 -3.18
CA ALA A 307 7.19 0.73 -3.05
C ALA A 307 7.80 -0.12 -4.19
N GLU A 308 6.99 -0.93 -4.86
CA GLU A 308 7.39 -1.74 -6.02
C GLU A 308 7.38 -0.87 -7.28
N ILE A 309 6.32 -0.10 -7.51
CA ILE A 309 6.18 0.85 -8.64
C ILE A 309 7.17 2.01 -8.50
N GLY A 310 7.19 2.69 -7.34
CA GLY A 310 8.07 3.86 -7.12
C GLY A 310 9.55 3.50 -6.91
N GLY A 311 9.88 2.21 -6.82
CA GLY A 311 11.23 1.71 -6.71
C GLY A 311 12.05 2.27 -5.54
N ASP A 312 13.38 2.29 -5.70
CA ASP A 312 14.30 2.72 -4.66
C ASP A 312 14.19 4.22 -4.31
N SER A 313 13.89 5.06 -5.30
CA SER A 313 13.76 6.51 -5.11
C SER A 313 12.60 6.83 -4.16
N TYR A 314 11.42 6.27 -4.42
CA TYR A 314 10.27 6.44 -3.55
C TYR A 314 10.52 5.84 -2.16
N ARG A 315 11.05 4.60 -2.08
CA ARG A 315 11.36 3.94 -0.80
C ARG A 315 12.28 4.77 0.11
N ARG A 316 13.34 5.36 -0.48
CA ARG A 316 14.27 6.24 0.24
C ARG A 316 13.59 7.51 0.71
N ALA A 317 12.75 8.11 -0.14
CA ALA A 317 12.04 9.34 0.18
C ALA A 317 11.05 9.15 1.34
N VAL A 318 10.24 8.08 1.34
CA VAL A 318 9.27 7.81 2.41
C VAL A 318 9.87 7.08 3.63
N GLY A 319 11.19 6.90 3.68
CA GLY A 319 11.88 6.27 4.82
C GLY A 319 11.47 4.81 5.07
N SER A 320 10.97 4.12 4.05
CA SER A 320 10.54 2.73 4.19
C SER A 320 11.75 1.80 4.04
N ASP A 321 12.37 1.47 5.17
CA ASP A 321 13.45 0.51 5.34
C ASP A 321 12.98 -0.95 5.07
N TRP A 322 12.46 -1.25 3.87
CA TRP A 322 12.15 -2.62 3.46
C TRP A 322 13.41 -3.50 3.35
N ARG A 323 14.61 -2.91 3.38
CA ARG A 323 15.90 -3.60 3.40
C ARG A 323 16.35 -4.11 4.78
N ARG A 324 15.57 -3.95 5.86
CA ARG A 324 15.90 -4.51 7.20
C ARG A 324 15.67 -6.02 7.35
N GLY A 325 15.70 -6.80 6.26
CA GLY A 325 15.41 -8.24 6.28
C GLY A 325 16.59 -9.17 5.99
N ARG A 326 17.73 -8.70 5.48
CA ARG A 326 18.88 -9.57 5.18
C ARG A 326 20.20 -8.82 5.34
N GLY A 327 20.93 -9.12 6.40
CA GLY A 327 22.27 -8.59 6.63
C GLY A 327 22.70 -8.65 8.09
N GLY A 328 22.33 -9.73 8.78
CA GLY A 328 22.78 -10.05 10.12
C GLY A 328 23.03 -11.54 10.19
N ARG A 329 24.18 -11.96 9.65
CA ARG A 329 24.90 -13.16 10.02
C ARG A 329 26.38 -12.84 9.96
#